data_AF-A0A7C6ER59-F1
#
_entry.id   AF-A0A7C6ER59-F1
#
_cell.length_a   1.000
_cell.length_b   1.000
_cell.length_c   1.000
_cell.angle_alpha   90.00
_cell.angle_beta   90.00
_cell.angle_gamma   90.00
#
_symmetry.space_group_name_H-M   'P 1'
#
loop_
_entity.id
_entity.type
_entity.pdbx_description
1 polymer ?
#
loop_
_entity_poly.entity_id
_entity_poly.type
_entity_poly.pdbx_seq_one_letter_code
_entity_poly.pdbx_strand_id
1 'polypeptide(L)'
;MPTAPTGSERITVRGTDTVRVDLPLEIRGYLRVEESGVVEVTTGSLTFAAGSTYEHARDGGSIPTATWAEGSTLLMTGTVENVPANTNQNFYHVVFNTPNLSKNRDMGWDGVTIGGDIRVVNTGLGRWYLTTAAAGDTSVVTIRGDVIVEGGAFAVQGTSNALTTFIVHHYGNIRVTGGNFSISRGSQGNGSGTTTWYLYEGDFSMSNATTQNSNPTPGNAKFVFAKPGVQKLTLGEGNNIQKLPIEVSSGTTLDVGTSVLAGNDIFVLRDGATLATAHADGVAGFLGSLPASMVSLSSAANYVFNGSVRQVTSTRMPSVVNDLTINNPAGVVLSQPTTINGVLHLVAGEFDNTIPFTLGPNGRVSYEGGTLKVPLAVAGSGTDVPSEFALLQNYPNPFNASTTIRYRLPANVQVVLKVYDVTGREVSELVNTKQGPGEFTVSWNASDLPSGIYYCRITAGNFTAMKKMILMK
;
A
#
# COMPACT_ATOMS: atom_id res chain seq x y z
N MET A 1 32.47 -40.65 -26.55
CA MET A 1 31.28 -39.85 -26.20
C MET A 1 31.74 -38.75 -25.27
N PRO A 2 31.54 -37.47 -25.57
CA PRO A 2 31.68 -36.44 -24.55
C PRO A 2 30.72 -36.80 -23.40
N THR A 3 31.20 -36.73 -22.17
CA THR A 3 30.39 -36.94 -20.97
C THR A 3 29.28 -35.90 -20.94
N ALA A 4 28.07 -36.31 -20.54
CA ALA A 4 26.98 -35.37 -20.30
C ALA A 4 27.44 -34.30 -19.29
N PRO A 5 27.12 -33.02 -19.51
CA PRO A 5 27.45 -31.94 -18.58
C PRO A 5 26.94 -32.28 -17.17
N THR A 6 27.74 -31.97 -16.15
CA THR A 6 27.39 -32.20 -14.74
C THR A 6 26.40 -31.17 -14.20
N GLY A 7 26.15 -30.11 -14.97
CA GLY A 7 25.15 -29.08 -14.72
C GLY A 7 25.76 -27.75 -14.29
N SER A 8 26.98 -27.70 -13.74
CA SER A 8 27.62 -26.45 -13.26
C SER A 8 28.44 -25.71 -14.33
N GLU A 9 28.52 -26.25 -15.54
CA GLU A 9 29.32 -25.69 -16.62
C GLU A 9 28.71 -24.41 -17.22
N ARG A 10 29.56 -23.64 -17.91
CA ARG A 10 29.14 -22.58 -18.81
C ARG A 10 29.03 -23.15 -20.22
N ILE A 11 27.81 -23.35 -20.69
CA ILE A 11 27.48 -23.90 -21.99
C ILE A 11 27.16 -22.74 -22.94
N THR A 12 27.74 -22.74 -24.13
CA THR A 12 27.41 -21.79 -25.20
C THR A 12 26.96 -22.55 -26.44
N VAL A 13 25.77 -22.22 -26.96
CA VAL A 13 25.25 -22.70 -28.23
C VAL A 13 25.27 -21.53 -29.21
N ARG A 14 25.99 -21.70 -30.34
CA ARG A 14 26.32 -20.61 -31.26
C ARG A 14 26.36 -21.09 -32.71
N GLY A 15 26.60 -20.20 -33.66
CA GLY A 15 26.68 -20.53 -35.08
C GLY A 15 25.42 -21.27 -35.56
N THR A 16 25.62 -22.39 -36.24
CA THR A 16 24.53 -23.26 -36.71
C THR A 16 24.25 -24.44 -35.77
N ASP A 17 24.79 -24.43 -34.55
CA ASP A 17 24.62 -25.53 -33.61
C ASP A 17 23.15 -25.62 -33.16
N THR A 18 22.63 -26.84 -33.14
CA THR A 18 21.29 -27.13 -32.60
C THR A 18 21.40 -28.19 -31.53
N VAL A 19 20.98 -27.85 -30.31
CA VAL A 19 20.86 -28.77 -29.18
C VAL A 19 19.39 -29.17 -29.04
N ARG A 20 19.13 -30.48 -29.12
CA ARG A 20 17.80 -31.07 -28.91
C ARG A 20 17.73 -31.68 -27.52
N VAL A 21 16.72 -31.30 -26.76
CA VAL A 21 16.43 -31.86 -25.43
C VAL A 21 15.33 -32.91 -25.59
N ASP A 22 15.75 -34.16 -25.78
CA ASP A 22 14.89 -35.33 -25.98
C ASP A 22 14.69 -36.17 -24.70
N LEU A 23 15.51 -35.92 -23.67
CA LEU A 23 15.41 -36.44 -22.31
C LEU A 23 15.32 -35.30 -21.29
N PRO A 24 14.84 -35.55 -20.05
CA PRO A 24 14.89 -34.56 -18.99
C PRO A 24 16.32 -34.03 -18.76
N LEU A 25 16.48 -32.72 -18.87
CA LEU A 25 17.75 -32.01 -18.71
C LEU A 25 17.57 -30.87 -17.69
N GLU A 26 18.48 -30.82 -16.72
CA GLU A 26 18.56 -29.75 -15.74
C GLU A 26 19.86 -28.97 -15.92
N ILE A 27 19.75 -27.66 -16.15
CA ILE A 27 20.87 -26.72 -16.19
C ILE A 27 21.06 -26.14 -14.80
N ARG A 28 22.24 -26.34 -14.20
CA ARG A 28 22.56 -25.83 -12.84
C ARG A 28 23.51 -24.63 -12.83
N GLY A 29 24.08 -24.31 -13.98
CA GLY A 29 25.11 -23.29 -14.17
C GLY A 29 24.63 -22.24 -15.15
N TYR A 30 25.24 -22.19 -16.33
CA TYR A 30 25.01 -21.11 -17.28
C TYR A 30 24.81 -21.65 -18.69
N LEU A 31 23.72 -21.26 -19.36
CA LEU A 31 23.48 -21.57 -20.77
C LEU A 31 23.35 -20.27 -21.56
N ARG A 32 24.26 -20.05 -22.49
CA ARG A 32 24.24 -18.93 -23.43
C ARG A 32 23.80 -19.40 -24.80
N VAL A 33 22.86 -18.67 -25.41
CA VAL A 33 22.53 -18.85 -26.83
C VAL A 33 22.82 -17.57 -27.57
N GLU A 34 23.70 -17.64 -28.56
CA GLU A 34 24.14 -16.51 -29.38
C GLU A 34 24.09 -16.82 -30.88
N GLU A 35 24.28 -15.80 -31.71
CA GLU A 35 24.24 -15.91 -33.17
C GLU A 35 22.94 -16.64 -33.63
N SER A 36 23.07 -17.72 -34.40
CA SER A 36 21.94 -18.53 -34.87
C SER A 36 21.74 -19.83 -34.09
N GLY A 37 22.44 -20.04 -32.97
CA GLY A 37 22.40 -21.28 -32.20
C GLY A 37 20.99 -21.60 -31.66
N VAL A 38 20.60 -22.87 -31.60
CA VAL A 38 19.24 -23.26 -31.19
C VAL A 38 19.27 -24.25 -30.04
N VAL A 39 18.42 -24.04 -29.04
CA VAL A 39 18.11 -25.03 -28.01
C VAL A 39 16.61 -25.28 -28.09
N GLU A 40 16.23 -26.48 -28.51
CA GLU A 40 14.84 -26.88 -28.69
C GLU A 40 14.50 -28.08 -27.80
N VAL A 41 13.39 -27.98 -27.08
CA VAL A 41 12.83 -29.10 -26.32
C VAL A 41 11.94 -29.90 -27.24
N THR A 42 12.28 -31.17 -27.48
CA THR A 42 11.54 -32.06 -28.38
C THR A 42 10.60 -32.94 -27.57
N THR A 43 11.07 -34.08 -27.09
CA THR A 43 10.30 -35.03 -26.25
C THR A 43 10.70 -34.97 -24.78
N GLY A 44 11.81 -34.29 -24.45
CA GLY A 44 12.31 -34.16 -23.09
C GLY A 44 11.67 -33.01 -22.33
N SER A 45 12.35 -32.58 -21.27
CA SER A 45 11.98 -31.41 -20.48
C SER A 45 13.24 -30.64 -20.10
N LEU A 46 13.19 -29.32 -20.14
CA LEU A 46 14.30 -28.47 -19.73
C LEU A 46 13.96 -27.75 -18.42
N THR A 47 14.86 -27.80 -17.44
CA THR A 47 14.74 -27.07 -16.18
C THR A 47 16.00 -26.24 -15.94
N PHE A 48 15.81 -24.96 -15.58
CA PHE A 48 16.86 -24.12 -15.03
C PHE A 48 16.78 -24.21 -13.51
N ALA A 49 17.78 -24.84 -12.87
CA ALA A 49 17.83 -25.03 -11.43
C ALA A 49 18.10 -23.73 -10.68
N ALA A 50 18.00 -23.77 -9.36
CA ALA A 50 18.24 -22.63 -8.50
C ALA A 50 19.63 -22.01 -8.72
N GLY A 51 19.68 -20.69 -8.87
CA GLY A 51 20.90 -19.93 -9.14
C GLY A 51 21.46 -20.05 -10.56
N SER A 52 20.84 -20.84 -11.44
CA SER A 52 21.30 -20.97 -12.83
C SER A 52 20.87 -19.78 -13.70
N THR A 53 21.56 -19.58 -14.82
CA THR A 53 21.25 -18.49 -15.77
C THR A 53 21.12 -19.01 -17.19
N TYR A 54 20.08 -18.57 -17.87
CA TYR A 54 19.98 -18.58 -19.32
C TYR A 54 20.25 -17.19 -19.86
N GLU A 55 21.25 -17.05 -20.74
CA GLU A 55 21.53 -15.81 -21.46
C GLU A 55 21.04 -15.90 -22.90
N HIS A 56 20.10 -15.02 -23.25
CA HIS A 56 19.68 -14.77 -24.61
C HIS A 56 20.57 -13.68 -25.24
N ALA A 57 21.67 -14.11 -25.85
CA ALA A 57 22.72 -13.26 -26.41
C ALA A 57 22.59 -13.12 -27.95
N ARG A 58 21.37 -13.00 -28.46
CA ARG A 58 21.09 -12.78 -29.89
C ARG A 58 19.84 -11.96 -30.13
N ASP A 59 19.65 -11.57 -31.38
CA ASP A 59 18.44 -10.90 -31.86
C ASP A 59 17.45 -11.93 -32.42
N GLY A 60 16.21 -11.94 -31.93
CA GLY A 60 15.18 -12.90 -32.31
C GLY A 60 15.49 -14.36 -31.90
N GLY A 61 15.06 -15.30 -32.73
CA GLY A 61 15.11 -16.72 -32.38
C GLY A 61 14.07 -17.09 -31.33
N SER A 62 14.41 -18.03 -30.44
CA SER A 62 13.49 -18.47 -29.37
C SER A 62 14.21 -18.63 -28.05
N ILE A 63 13.51 -18.30 -26.97
CA ILE A 63 13.84 -18.75 -25.62
C ILE A 63 13.35 -20.21 -25.52
N PRO A 64 14.14 -21.14 -24.95
CA PRO A 64 13.67 -22.50 -24.71
C PRO A 64 12.46 -22.50 -23.78
N THR A 65 11.44 -23.30 -24.11
CA THR A 65 10.35 -23.56 -23.16
C THR A 65 10.92 -24.40 -22.01
N ALA A 66 10.90 -23.86 -20.79
CA ALA A 66 11.55 -24.49 -19.65
C ALA A 66 10.78 -24.26 -18.35
N THR A 67 11.08 -25.08 -17.34
CA THR A 67 10.75 -24.78 -15.94
C THR A 67 11.86 -23.95 -15.33
N TRP A 68 11.50 -22.86 -14.65
CA TRP A 68 12.44 -21.92 -14.03
C TRP A 68 12.33 -22.03 -12.51
N ALA A 69 13.29 -22.71 -11.89
CA ALA A 69 13.29 -22.93 -10.45
C ALA A 69 13.60 -21.63 -9.67
N GLU A 70 13.35 -21.66 -8.36
CA GLU A 70 13.63 -20.55 -7.45
C GLU A 70 15.09 -20.10 -7.54
N GLY A 71 15.31 -18.82 -7.83
CA GLY A 71 16.65 -18.22 -8.01
C GLY A 71 17.23 -18.33 -9.42
N SER A 72 16.55 -19.00 -10.37
CA SER A 72 17.01 -19.05 -11.77
C SER A 72 16.80 -17.71 -12.50
N THR A 73 17.59 -17.42 -13.53
CA THR A 73 17.58 -16.12 -14.21
C THR A 73 17.48 -16.24 -15.73
N LEU A 74 16.50 -15.56 -16.33
CA LEU A 74 16.53 -15.15 -17.73
C LEU A 74 17.32 -13.84 -17.86
N LEU A 75 18.43 -13.86 -18.60
CA LEU A 75 19.25 -12.70 -18.90
C LEU A 75 19.16 -12.36 -20.39
N MET A 76 18.60 -11.20 -20.71
CA MET A 76 18.48 -10.68 -22.07
C MET A 76 19.62 -9.71 -22.37
N THR A 77 20.51 -10.05 -23.30
CA THR A 77 21.68 -9.22 -23.65
C THR A 77 21.79 -8.88 -25.13
N GLY A 78 21.34 -9.78 -26.01
CA GLY A 78 21.59 -9.65 -27.45
C GLY A 78 20.44 -9.08 -28.28
N THR A 79 19.28 -8.80 -27.70
CA THR A 79 18.12 -8.30 -28.45
C THR A 79 18.35 -6.87 -28.94
N VAL A 80 18.15 -6.65 -30.24
CA VAL A 80 18.36 -5.37 -30.95
C VAL A 80 17.04 -4.88 -31.53
N GLU A 81 16.35 -5.72 -32.29
CA GLU A 81 15.12 -5.39 -32.99
C GLU A 81 14.06 -6.48 -32.86
N ASN A 82 14.44 -7.75 -32.82
CA ASN A 82 13.50 -8.86 -32.86
C ASN A 82 13.39 -9.51 -31.48
N VAL A 83 12.18 -9.49 -30.91
CA VAL A 83 11.90 -10.19 -29.65
C VAL A 83 11.97 -11.69 -29.90
N PRO A 84 12.62 -12.48 -29.05
CA PRO A 84 12.59 -13.92 -29.20
C PRO A 84 11.18 -14.47 -29.04
N ALA A 85 10.89 -15.57 -29.71
CA ALA A 85 9.68 -16.36 -29.44
C ALA A 85 9.74 -17.00 -28.03
N ASN A 86 8.58 -17.47 -27.58
CA ASN A 86 8.37 -18.14 -26.28
C ASN A 86 8.66 -17.25 -25.06
N THR A 87 8.46 -15.94 -25.16
CA THR A 87 8.55 -15.03 -24.01
C THR A 87 7.36 -15.15 -23.06
N ASN A 88 6.20 -15.62 -23.53
CA ASN A 88 4.99 -15.80 -22.72
C ASN A 88 5.05 -17.12 -21.90
N GLN A 89 5.98 -17.18 -20.97
CA GLN A 89 6.13 -18.27 -19.99
C GLN A 89 6.54 -17.69 -18.64
N ASN A 90 6.34 -18.45 -17.57
CA ASN A 90 6.78 -18.04 -16.25
C ASN A 90 8.32 -18.09 -16.16
N PHE A 91 8.90 -17.08 -15.53
CA PHE A 91 10.33 -17.03 -15.20
C PHE A 91 10.48 -16.83 -13.68
N TYR A 92 11.66 -17.11 -13.13
CA TYR A 92 11.94 -16.70 -11.77
C TYR A 92 12.48 -15.26 -11.74
N HIS A 93 13.75 -15.04 -12.08
CA HIS A 93 14.29 -13.70 -12.32
C HIS A 93 14.33 -13.35 -13.80
N VAL A 94 14.15 -12.07 -14.13
CA VAL A 94 14.34 -11.54 -15.49
C VAL A 94 15.22 -10.31 -15.46
N VAL A 95 16.28 -10.30 -16.27
CA VAL A 95 17.21 -9.17 -16.39
C VAL A 95 17.24 -8.66 -17.82
N PHE A 96 16.90 -7.39 -18.01
CA PHE A 96 17.04 -6.68 -19.27
C PHE A 96 18.33 -5.85 -19.27
N ASN A 97 19.33 -6.31 -20.01
CA ASN A 97 20.56 -5.58 -20.28
C ASN A 97 20.82 -5.56 -21.79
N THR A 98 19.92 -4.92 -22.52
CA THR A 98 19.89 -4.88 -23.99
C THR A 98 20.30 -3.48 -24.47
N PRO A 99 21.60 -3.10 -24.40
CA PRO A 99 22.07 -1.74 -24.70
C PRO A 99 21.90 -1.34 -26.18
N ASN A 100 21.71 -2.32 -27.06
CA ASN A 100 21.52 -2.10 -28.49
C ASN A 100 20.04 -2.20 -28.91
N LEU A 101 19.11 -2.30 -27.97
CA LEU A 101 17.69 -2.33 -28.30
C LEU A 101 17.31 -1.01 -28.99
N SER A 102 16.82 -1.12 -30.23
CA SER A 102 16.62 -0.02 -31.16
C SER A 102 15.16 0.39 -31.30
N LYS A 103 14.22 -0.44 -30.82
CA LYS A 103 12.78 -0.23 -30.93
C LYS A 103 12.08 -0.60 -29.63
N ASN A 104 10.91 -0.02 -29.39
CA ASN A 104 10.06 -0.44 -28.28
C ASN A 104 9.53 -1.86 -28.55
N ARG A 105 9.57 -2.71 -27.53
CA ARG A 105 9.20 -4.11 -27.60
C ARG A 105 8.44 -4.55 -26.39
N ASP A 106 7.51 -5.47 -26.59
CA ASP A 106 6.79 -6.13 -25.53
C ASP A 106 7.24 -7.58 -25.37
N MET A 107 7.20 -8.07 -24.14
CA MET A 107 7.42 -9.48 -23.83
C MET A 107 6.18 -10.34 -24.06
N GLY A 108 5.02 -9.73 -24.33
CA GLY A 108 3.76 -10.44 -24.52
C GLY A 108 3.33 -11.24 -23.28
N TRP A 109 3.66 -10.75 -22.08
CA TRP A 109 3.33 -11.44 -20.83
C TRP A 109 1.85 -11.31 -20.52
N ASP A 110 1.09 -12.36 -20.84
CA ASP A 110 -0.31 -12.48 -20.48
C ASP A 110 -0.54 -13.74 -19.64
N GLY A 111 -1.00 -13.54 -18.41
CA GLY A 111 -1.12 -14.60 -17.41
C GLY A 111 0.23 -15.06 -16.83
N VAL A 112 1.32 -14.33 -17.10
CA VAL A 112 2.68 -14.69 -16.66
C VAL A 112 2.91 -14.30 -15.21
N THR A 113 3.59 -15.19 -14.49
CA THR A 113 4.16 -14.93 -13.17
C THR A 113 5.68 -14.87 -13.25
N ILE A 114 6.25 -13.77 -12.74
CA ILE A 114 7.67 -13.64 -12.43
C ILE A 114 7.85 -13.98 -10.95
N GLY A 115 8.53 -15.10 -10.67
CA GLY A 115 8.69 -15.65 -9.32
C GLY A 115 9.65 -14.86 -8.42
N GLY A 116 10.53 -14.06 -9.00
CA GLY A 116 11.47 -13.20 -8.31
C GLY A 116 11.54 -11.82 -8.97
N ASP A 117 12.75 -11.26 -9.02
CA ASP A 117 12.98 -9.89 -9.46
C ASP A 117 12.92 -9.68 -10.98
N ILE A 118 12.45 -8.49 -11.38
CA ILE A 118 12.71 -7.91 -12.70
C ILE A 118 13.75 -6.81 -12.54
N ARG A 119 14.87 -6.91 -13.27
CA ARG A 119 15.94 -5.90 -13.25
C ARG A 119 16.17 -5.32 -14.64
N VAL A 120 16.07 -4.01 -14.77
CA VAL A 120 16.31 -3.26 -16.02
C VAL A 120 17.60 -2.47 -15.85
N VAL A 121 18.65 -2.93 -16.53
CA VAL A 121 19.99 -2.32 -16.48
C VAL A 121 20.13 -1.31 -17.60
N ASN A 122 19.82 -1.70 -18.84
CA ASN A 122 19.93 -0.85 -20.02
C ASN A 122 19.00 -1.37 -21.13
N THR A 123 18.36 -0.46 -21.85
CA THR A 123 17.46 -0.78 -22.98
C THR A 123 17.80 -0.02 -24.26
N GLY A 124 19.02 0.51 -24.37
CA GLY A 124 19.46 1.29 -25.53
C GLY A 124 18.54 2.47 -25.81
N LEU A 125 18.09 2.57 -27.06
CA LEU A 125 17.14 3.59 -27.52
C LEU A 125 15.68 3.12 -27.39
N GLY A 126 15.46 1.82 -27.16
CA GLY A 126 14.16 1.21 -27.04
C GLY A 126 13.62 1.20 -25.61
N ARG A 127 12.45 0.58 -25.47
CA ARG A 127 11.74 0.35 -24.21
C ARG A 127 11.23 -1.07 -24.17
N TRP A 128 11.31 -1.70 -23.01
CA TRP A 128 10.60 -2.95 -22.73
C TRP A 128 9.21 -2.67 -22.14
N TYR A 129 8.21 -3.33 -22.70
CA TYR A 129 6.86 -3.47 -22.16
C TYR A 129 6.68 -4.86 -21.58
N LEU A 130 5.92 -4.96 -20.50
CA LEU A 130 5.47 -6.25 -19.99
C LEU A 130 4.59 -6.95 -21.04
N THR A 131 3.58 -6.25 -21.56
CA THR A 131 2.56 -6.88 -22.39
C THR A 131 1.82 -5.89 -23.28
N THR A 132 1.12 -6.43 -24.29
CA THR A 132 0.13 -5.72 -25.09
C THR A 132 -1.10 -6.62 -25.25
N ALA A 133 -2.29 -6.03 -25.20
CA ALA A 133 -3.57 -6.73 -25.32
C ALA A 133 -4.42 -6.12 -26.45
N ALA A 134 -5.33 -6.91 -27.01
CA ALA A 134 -6.31 -6.42 -27.97
C ALA A 134 -7.40 -5.60 -27.25
N ALA A 135 -8.11 -4.76 -28.01
CA ALA A 135 -9.17 -3.93 -27.47
C ALA A 135 -10.30 -4.79 -26.87
N GLY A 136 -10.72 -4.49 -25.64
CA GLY A 136 -11.73 -5.26 -24.91
C GLY A 136 -11.16 -6.40 -24.05
N ASP A 137 -9.89 -6.76 -24.23
CA ASP A 137 -9.25 -7.82 -23.46
C ASP A 137 -8.63 -7.29 -22.17
N THR A 138 -8.43 -8.22 -21.22
CA THR A 138 -7.70 -7.99 -19.98
C THR A 138 -6.43 -8.82 -19.98
N SER A 139 -5.29 -8.19 -19.68
CA SER A 139 -4.03 -8.88 -19.44
C SER A 139 -3.54 -8.70 -18.01
N VAL A 140 -3.05 -9.79 -17.43
CA VAL A 140 -2.63 -9.85 -16.02
C VAL A 140 -1.21 -10.37 -15.92
N VAL A 141 -0.37 -9.65 -15.16
CA VAL A 141 1.01 -10.05 -14.84
C VAL A 141 1.17 -10.08 -13.33
N THR A 142 1.79 -11.14 -12.80
CA THR A 142 2.15 -11.23 -11.38
C THR A 142 3.66 -11.14 -11.20
N ILE A 143 4.12 -10.29 -10.29
CA ILE A 143 5.53 -10.12 -9.94
C ILE A 143 5.68 -10.38 -8.45
N ARG A 144 6.44 -11.42 -8.09
CA ARG A 144 6.64 -11.82 -6.69
C ARG A 144 7.83 -11.15 -6.03
N GLY A 145 8.86 -10.77 -6.80
CA GLY A 145 10.05 -10.09 -6.29
C GLY A 145 10.07 -8.59 -6.56
N ASP A 146 11.26 -8.00 -6.48
CA ASP A 146 11.48 -6.57 -6.66
C ASP A 146 11.45 -6.18 -8.16
N VAL A 147 11.04 -4.95 -8.45
CA VAL A 147 11.27 -4.31 -9.76
C VAL A 147 12.34 -3.25 -9.59
N ILE A 148 13.47 -3.46 -10.26
CA ILE A 148 14.67 -2.65 -10.14
C ILE A 148 14.98 -2.03 -11.51
N VAL A 149 14.96 -0.70 -11.60
CA VAL A 149 15.26 0.04 -12.84
C VAL A 149 16.45 0.95 -12.60
N GLU A 150 17.59 0.58 -13.18
CA GLU A 150 18.86 1.29 -13.04
C GLU A 150 19.10 2.26 -14.20
N GLY A 151 18.58 1.91 -15.38
CA GLY A 151 18.71 2.67 -16.62
C GLY A 151 17.74 2.18 -17.69
N GLY A 152 17.81 2.77 -18.88
CA GLY A 152 16.91 2.44 -19.99
C GLY A 152 15.46 2.89 -19.75
N ALA A 153 14.50 2.24 -20.41
CA ALA A 153 13.08 2.54 -20.33
C ALA A 153 12.25 1.27 -20.15
N PHE A 154 11.33 1.30 -19.18
CA PHE A 154 10.47 0.19 -18.82
C PHE A 154 9.04 0.66 -18.57
N ALA A 155 8.06 -0.08 -19.08
CA ALA A 155 6.65 0.16 -18.79
C ALA A 155 5.79 -1.10 -18.82
N VAL A 156 4.54 -1.01 -18.37
CA VAL A 156 3.59 -2.14 -18.48
C VAL A 156 3.22 -2.35 -19.94
N GLN A 157 2.84 -1.28 -20.63
CA GLN A 157 2.33 -1.33 -22.00
C GLN A 157 2.61 -0.04 -22.79
N GLY A 158 2.51 -0.14 -24.12
CA GLY A 158 2.64 0.99 -25.05
C GLY A 158 1.57 1.05 -26.14
N THR A 159 0.39 0.46 -25.92
CA THR A 159 -0.69 0.40 -26.90
C THR A 159 -1.63 1.61 -26.85
N SER A 160 -2.14 2.01 -28.01
CA SER A 160 -3.18 3.04 -28.15
C SER A 160 -4.59 2.44 -28.26
N ASN A 161 -4.73 1.12 -28.12
CA ASN A 161 -6.01 0.43 -28.23
C ASN A 161 -6.99 0.86 -27.13
N ALA A 162 -8.19 1.28 -27.54
CA ALA A 162 -9.29 1.57 -26.63
C ALA A 162 -9.70 0.32 -25.84
N LEU A 163 -10.30 0.53 -24.66
CA LEU A 163 -10.93 -0.54 -23.85
C LEU A 163 -9.98 -1.69 -23.42
N THR A 164 -8.67 -1.49 -23.47
CA THR A 164 -7.69 -2.46 -22.95
C THR A 164 -7.61 -2.37 -21.43
N THR A 165 -7.51 -3.50 -20.74
CA THR A 165 -7.28 -3.53 -19.28
C THR A 165 -5.99 -4.27 -18.98
N PHE A 166 -5.07 -3.63 -18.25
CA PHE A 166 -3.83 -4.24 -17.81
C PHE A 166 -3.75 -4.21 -16.29
N ILE A 167 -3.41 -5.34 -15.67
CA ILE A 167 -3.30 -5.47 -14.23
C ILE A 167 -1.94 -6.07 -13.90
N VAL A 168 -1.17 -5.37 -13.06
CA VAL A 168 0.04 -5.91 -12.45
C VAL A 168 -0.21 -6.13 -10.97
N HIS A 169 -0.05 -7.37 -10.51
CA HIS A 169 -0.04 -7.70 -9.08
C HIS A 169 1.41 -7.84 -8.62
N HIS A 170 1.86 -6.96 -7.72
CA HIS A 170 3.26 -6.89 -7.31
C HIS A 170 3.41 -7.02 -5.79
N TYR A 171 4.33 -7.89 -5.36
CA TYR A 171 4.59 -8.27 -3.97
C TYR A 171 6.02 -7.96 -3.50
N GLY A 172 6.76 -7.10 -4.21
CA GLY A 172 8.10 -6.67 -3.83
C GLY A 172 8.27 -5.16 -3.89
N ASN A 173 9.51 -4.70 -3.69
CA ASN A 173 9.85 -3.29 -3.75
C ASN A 173 9.93 -2.79 -5.19
N ILE A 174 9.69 -1.50 -5.38
CA ILE A 174 10.08 -0.78 -6.59
C ILE A 174 11.29 0.10 -6.26
N ARG A 175 12.41 -0.11 -6.96
CA ARG A 175 13.61 0.72 -6.85
C ARG A 175 14.01 1.26 -8.22
N VAL A 176 13.87 2.57 -8.40
CA VAL A 176 14.25 3.25 -9.64
C VAL A 176 15.39 4.22 -9.36
N THR A 177 16.58 3.93 -9.87
CA THR A 177 17.79 4.76 -9.64
C THR A 177 18.24 5.50 -10.90
N GLY A 178 17.52 5.33 -12.01
CA GLY A 178 17.79 5.99 -13.28
C GLY A 178 16.77 5.62 -14.36
N GLY A 179 16.93 6.19 -15.56
CA GLY A 179 16.13 5.83 -16.73
C GLY A 179 14.68 6.33 -16.71
N ASN A 180 13.80 5.60 -17.38
CA ASN A 180 12.37 5.87 -17.47
C ASN A 180 11.55 4.69 -16.94
N PHE A 181 10.75 4.92 -15.90
CA PHE A 181 9.80 3.95 -15.40
C PHE A 181 8.39 4.51 -15.49
N SER A 182 7.56 3.91 -16.34
CA SER A 182 6.19 4.38 -16.60
C SER A 182 5.20 3.21 -16.49
N ILE A 183 3.94 3.49 -16.23
CA ILE A 183 2.86 2.52 -16.24
C ILE A 183 2.36 2.33 -17.68
N SER A 184 1.97 3.43 -18.33
CA SER A 184 1.33 3.44 -19.64
C SER A 184 2.05 4.41 -20.57
N ARG A 185 2.44 3.96 -21.77
CA ARG A 185 3.07 4.81 -22.78
C ARG A 185 2.18 5.07 -24.00
N GLY A 186 1.02 4.42 -24.09
CA GLY A 186 0.01 4.64 -25.13
C GLY A 186 -1.29 5.21 -24.56
N SER A 187 -2.06 5.94 -25.36
CA SER A 187 -3.22 6.73 -24.88
C SER A 187 -4.46 5.88 -24.54
N GLN A 188 -4.41 4.56 -24.77
CA GLN A 188 -5.52 3.60 -24.57
C GLN A 188 -6.91 4.16 -24.99
N GLY A 189 -7.03 4.61 -26.24
CA GLY A 189 -8.28 5.15 -26.80
C GLY A 189 -8.89 6.30 -26.01
N ASN A 190 -8.13 7.38 -25.78
CA ASN A 190 -8.59 8.61 -25.13
C ASN A 190 -9.15 8.42 -23.70
N GLY A 191 -8.59 7.53 -22.88
CA GLY A 191 -9.14 7.35 -21.52
C GLY A 191 -10.16 6.22 -21.40
N SER A 192 -10.28 5.33 -22.37
CA SER A 192 -11.23 4.22 -22.28
C SER A 192 -10.63 2.94 -21.70
N GLY A 193 -9.35 2.67 -21.94
CA GLY A 193 -8.63 1.56 -21.31
C GLY A 193 -7.99 1.92 -19.97
N THR A 194 -7.61 0.92 -19.19
CA THR A 194 -6.98 1.04 -17.87
C THR A 194 -5.66 0.27 -17.81
N THR A 195 -4.73 0.73 -16.97
CA THR A 195 -3.47 0.06 -16.61
C THR A 195 -3.23 0.27 -15.12
N THR A 196 -3.43 -0.76 -14.31
CA THR A 196 -3.33 -0.65 -12.84
C THR A 196 -2.20 -1.52 -12.32
N TRP A 197 -1.29 -0.91 -11.57
CA TRP A 197 -0.21 -1.62 -10.88
C TRP A 197 -0.47 -1.62 -9.38
N TYR A 198 -0.88 -2.77 -8.84
CA TYR A 198 -1.13 -2.95 -7.41
C TYR A 198 0.15 -3.34 -6.67
N LEU A 199 0.48 -2.61 -5.62
CA LEU A 199 1.60 -2.84 -4.71
C LEU A 199 1.05 -3.40 -3.39
N TYR A 200 0.98 -4.72 -3.27
CA TYR A 200 0.46 -5.38 -2.07
C TYR A 200 1.50 -5.49 -0.95
N GLU A 201 2.76 -5.43 -1.30
CA GLU A 201 3.90 -5.50 -0.39
C GLU A 201 5.01 -4.55 -0.88
N GLY A 202 6.13 -4.51 -0.15
CA GLY A 202 7.29 -3.68 -0.48
C GLY A 202 7.03 -2.18 -0.42
N ASP A 203 8.11 -1.42 -0.62
CA ASP A 203 8.11 0.05 -0.67
C ASP A 203 8.49 0.55 -2.08
N PHE A 204 8.18 1.81 -2.40
CA PHE A 204 8.56 2.45 -3.67
C PHE A 204 9.56 3.59 -3.44
N SER A 205 10.76 3.43 -4.00
CA SER A 205 11.78 4.50 -4.10
C SER A 205 12.11 4.87 -5.55
N MET A 206 12.30 6.17 -5.81
CA MET A 206 12.69 6.72 -7.12
C MET A 206 13.65 7.90 -6.98
N SER A 207 14.75 7.91 -7.74
CA SER A 207 15.72 9.00 -7.82
C SER A 207 16.39 9.04 -9.20
N ASN A 208 16.79 10.22 -9.67
CA ASN A 208 17.45 10.44 -10.96
C ASN A 208 16.70 9.83 -12.18
N ALA A 209 15.37 9.74 -12.08
CA ALA A 209 14.56 9.02 -13.03
C ALA A 209 13.52 9.91 -13.69
N THR A 210 12.91 9.39 -14.76
CA THR A 210 11.83 10.04 -15.47
C THR A 210 10.59 9.16 -15.48
N THR A 211 9.42 9.80 -15.46
CA THR A 211 8.13 9.15 -15.74
C THR A 211 7.49 9.85 -16.93
N GLN A 212 6.73 9.12 -17.75
CA GLN A 212 5.99 9.73 -18.86
C GLN A 212 4.70 8.96 -19.13
N ASN A 213 3.75 9.04 -18.21
CA ASN A 213 2.50 8.30 -18.34
C ASN A 213 1.53 8.93 -19.34
N SER A 214 1.19 8.19 -20.39
CA SER A 214 0.11 8.52 -21.32
C SER A 214 -1.24 8.22 -20.65
N ASN A 215 -2.18 9.17 -20.76
CA ASN A 215 -3.57 9.00 -20.37
C ASN A 215 -3.86 8.75 -18.86
N PRO A 216 -3.50 9.69 -17.97
CA PRO A 216 -3.91 9.60 -16.57
C PRO A 216 -5.38 10.00 -16.33
N THR A 217 -6.23 10.20 -17.34
CA THR A 217 -7.49 10.95 -17.19
C THR A 217 -8.68 10.09 -16.71
N PRO A 218 -9.30 10.40 -15.55
CA PRO A 218 -8.69 10.46 -14.23
C PRO A 218 -8.51 9.04 -13.65
N GLY A 219 -7.26 8.57 -13.51
CA GLY A 219 -6.91 7.37 -12.75
C GLY A 219 -6.85 6.06 -13.55
N ASN A 220 -6.91 6.10 -14.87
CA ASN A 220 -6.86 4.88 -15.69
C ASN A 220 -5.50 4.20 -15.68
N ALA A 221 -4.40 4.97 -15.77
CA ALA A 221 -3.05 4.47 -15.56
C ALA A 221 -2.58 4.89 -14.16
N LYS A 222 -2.38 3.96 -13.22
CA LYS A 222 -2.04 4.30 -11.83
C LYS A 222 -1.25 3.22 -11.09
N PHE A 223 -0.49 3.67 -10.09
CA PHE A 223 -0.01 2.82 -9.00
C PHE A 223 -1.06 2.82 -7.89
N VAL A 224 -1.35 1.63 -7.37
CA VAL A 224 -2.24 1.46 -6.22
C VAL A 224 -1.41 0.90 -5.07
N PHE A 225 -1.18 1.73 -4.05
CA PHE A 225 -0.61 1.30 -2.78
C PHE A 225 -1.70 0.55 -2.00
N ALA A 226 -1.46 -0.73 -1.74
CA ALA A 226 -2.46 -1.67 -1.24
C ALA A 226 -1.94 -2.58 -0.12
N LYS A 227 -0.77 -2.27 0.45
CA LYS A 227 -0.19 -3.01 1.56
C LYS A 227 -0.92 -2.67 2.87
N PRO A 228 -1.49 -3.65 3.60
CA PRO A 228 -2.03 -3.41 4.93
C PRO A 228 -0.95 -2.84 5.86
N GLY A 229 -1.27 -1.75 6.56
CA GLY A 229 -0.30 -1.05 7.41
C GLY A 229 0.59 -0.08 6.61
N VAL A 230 1.84 0.09 7.02
CA VAL A 230 2.72 1.14 6.46
C VAL A 230 3.41 0.68 5.17
N GLN A 231 3.29 1.52 4.13
CA GLN A 231 3.98 1.42 2.85
C GLN A 231 4.66 2.74 2.54
N LYS A 232 5.95 2.72 2.21
CA LYS A 232 6.72 3.95 1.99
C LYS A 232 6.77 4.34 0.52
N LEU A 233 6.67 5.64 0.27
CA LEU A 233 7.02 6.28 -0.99
C LEU A 233 8.17 7.27 -0.75
N THR A 234 9.28 7.05 -1.43
CA THR A 234 10.45 7.94 -1.38
C THR A 234 10.76 8.47 -2.78
N LEU A 235 10.50 9.76 -2.99
CA LEU A 235 10.89 10.49 -4.20
C LEU A 235 12.12 11.33 -3.86
N GLY A 236 13.29 10.81 -4.24
CA GLY A 236 14.57 11.48 -4.06
C GLY A 236 14.83 12.59 -5.09
N GLU A 237 16.07 13.07 -5.13
CA GLU A 237 16.50 14.13 -6.03
C GLU A 237 16.62 13.67 -7.50
N GLY A 238 16.74 14.65 -8.41
CA GLY A 238 17.04 14.41 -9.83
C GLY A 238 15.88 13.83 -10.64
N ASN A 239 14.70 13.68 -10.06
CA ASN A 239 13.54 13.15 -10.76
C ASN A 239 12.88 14.18 -11.68
N ASN A 240 12.53 13.78 -12.90
CA ASN A 240 11.64 14.51 -13.80
C ASN A 240 10.32 13.73 -13.92
N ILE A 241 9.43 13.97 -12.97
CA ILE A 241 8.14 13.28 -12.88
C ILE A 241 7.15 13.97 -13.83
N GLN A 242 6.84 13.30 -14.94
CA GLN A 242 5.77 13.70 -15.86
C GLN A 242 4.64 12.68 -15.78
N LYS A 243 3.79 12.82 -14.75
CA LYS A 243 2.65 11.93 -14.46
C LYS A 243 3.09 10.66 -13.74
N LEU A 244 2.88 10.60 -12.43
CA LEU A 244 2.94 9.44 -11.56
C LEU A 244 1.62 9.33 -10.78
N PRO A 245 0.53 8.86 -11.41
CA PRO A 245 -0.76 8.77 -10.74
C PRO A 245 -0.72 7.72 -9.62
N ILE A 246 -1.17 8.13 -8.44
CA ILE A 246 -1.15 7.31 -7.23
C ILE A 246 -2.55 7.23 -6.63
N GLU A 247 -2.92 6.02 -6.26
CA GLU A 247 -4.08 5.73 -5.43
C GLU A 247 -3.64 4.95 -4.19
N VAL A 248 -4.24 5.26 -3.04
CA VAL A 248 -3.96 4.56 -1.78
C VAL A 248 -5.24 3.89 -1.31
N SER A 249 -5.16 2.57 -1.09
CA SER A 249 -6.29 1.72 -0.72
C SER A 249 -6.63 1.84 0.77
N SER A 250 -7.87 1.48 1.12
CA SER A 250 -8.29 1.38 2.51
C SER A 250 -7.38 0.45 3.32
N GLY A 251 -7.08 0.81 4.57
CA GLY A 251 -6.18 0.05 5.44
C GLY A 251 -4.68 0.20 5.13
N THR A 252 -4.32 0.93 4.06
CA THR A 252 -2.92 1.27 3.74
C THR A 252 -2.57 2.64 4.32
N THR A 253 -1.42 2.72 4.96
CA THR A 253 -0.76 3.98 5.34
C THR A 253 0.36 4.26 4.35
N LEU A 254 0.15 5.23 3.48
CA LEU A 254 1.22 5.73 2.62
C LEU A 254 2.06 6.74 3.41
N ASP A 255 3.27 6.34 3.79
CA ASP A 255 4.26 7.23 4.40
C ASP A 255 5.17 7.80 3.33
N VAL A 256 5.02 9.10 3.09
CA VAL A 256 5.73 9.80 2.03
C VAL A 256 7.00 10.50 2.52
N GLY A 257 7.25 10.51 3.84
CA GLY A 257 8.35 11.27 4.43
C GLY A 257 8.32 12.74 3.95
N THR A 258 9.42 13.19 3.34
CA THR A 258 9.55 14.53 2.74
C THR A 258 9.42 14.53 1.21
N SER A 259 8.94 13.43 0.62
CA SER A 259 8.74 13.32 -0.83
C SER A 259 7.74 14.37 -1.33
N VAL A 260 7.90 14.81 -2.58
CA VAL A 260 7.03 15.80 -3.22
C VAL A 260 6.60 15.28 -4.59
N LEU A 261 5.29 15.24 -4.84
CA LEU A 261 4.72 15.01 -6.16
C LEU A 261 4.88 16.25 -7.04
N ALA A 262 5.03 16.03 -8.34
CA ALA A 262 5.29 17.10 -9.29
C ALA A 262 4.53 16.89 -10.60
N GLY A 263 4.53 17.89 -11.49
CA GLY A 263 3.88 17.78 -12.79
C GLY A 263 2.35 17.72 -12.71
N ASN A 264 1.73 17.08 -13.71
CA ASN A 264 0.28 16.90 -13.82
C ASN A 264 -0.16 15.54 -13.26
N ASP A 265 0.38 15.18 -12.09
CA ASP A 265 0.08 13.93 -11.38
C ASP A 265 -1.35 13.93 -10.84
N ILE A 266 -1.83 12.74 -10.49
CA ILE A 266 -3.10 12.52 -9.81
C ILE A 266 -2.83 11.82 -8.50
N PHE A 267 -3.50 12.26 -7.45
CA PHE A 267 -3.41 11.62 -6.14
C PHE A 267 -4.81 11.33 -5.59
N VAL A 268 -5.06 10.07 -5.22
CA VAL A 268 -6.32 9.61 -4.65
C VAL A 268 -6.06 8.91 -3.32
N LEU A 269 -6.63 9.45 -2.24
CA LEU A 269 -6.64 8.83 -0.91
C LEU A 269 -8.06 8.33 -0.61
N ARG A 270 -8.25 7.00 -0.60
CA ARG A 270 -9.56 6.37 -0.40
C ARG A 270 -10.01 6.39 1.06
N ASP A 271 -11.28 6.06 1.28
CA ASP A 271 -11.86 5.88 2.61
C ASP A 271 -11.05 4.84 3.42
N GLY A 272 -10.75 5.17 4.68
CA GLY A 272 -9.94 4.32 5.56
C GLY A 272 -8.46 4.19 5.18
N ALA A 273 -8.00 4.87 4.13
CA ALA A 273 -6.57 5.00 3.83
C ALA A 273 -5.94 6.09 4.70
N THR A 274 -4.62 6.04 4.90
CA THR A 274 -3.89 7.00 5.72
C THR A 274 -2.77 7.65 4.91
N LEU A 275 -2.66 8.97 4.95
CA LEU A 275 -1.50 9.71 4.45
C LEU A 275 -0.62 10.14 5.62
N ALA A 276 0.61 9.63 5.69
CA ALA A 276 1.62 10.04 6.66
C ALA A 276 2.70 10.90 5.98
N THR A 277 3.01 12.07 6.55
CA THR A 277 3.98 13.01 5.99
C THR A 277 4.88 13.63 7.05
N ALA A 278 6.17 13.72 6.72
CA ALA A 278 7.21 14.39 7.49
C ALA A 278 7.56 15.80 6.93
N HIS A 279 6.91 16.23 5.85
CA HIS A 279 7.17 17.53 5.22
C HIS A 279 6.70 18.69 6.10
N ALA A 280 7.48 19.76 6.23
CA ALA A 280 7.15 20.94 7.04
C ALA A 280 5.78 21.55 6.66
N ASP A 281 5.52 21.70 5.37
CA ASP A 281 4.22 22.16 4.82
C ASP A 281 3.09 21.10 4.83
N GLY A 282 3.27 19.98 5.54
CA GLY A 282 2.28 18.94 5.72
C GLY A 282 1.77 18.33 4.43
N VAL A 283 0.44 18.26 4.28
CA VAL A 283 -0.21 17.68 3.09
C VAL A 283 0.11 18.48 1.82
N ALA A 284 0.21 19.81 1.91
CA ALA A 284 0.60 20.62 0.74
C ALA A 284 2.04 20.34 0.30
N GLY A 285 2.94 20.07 1.24
CA GLY A 285 4.32 19.73 0.93
C GLY A 285 4.41 18.53 0.01
N PHE A 286 3.75 17.43 0.38
CA PHE A 286 3.71 16.23 -0.46
C PHE A 286 2.99 16.46 -1.79
N LEU A 287 1.83 17.10 -1.78
CA LEU A 287 1.06 17.33 -3.01
C LEU A 287 1.69 18.38 -3.93
N GLY A 288 2.70 19.12 -3.46
CA GLY A 288 3.40 20.14 -4.22
C GLY A 288 2.45 21.06 -5.00
N SER A 289 2.79 21.25 -6.28
CA SER A 289 2.04 22.11 -7.20
C SER A 289 0.86 21.43 -7.89
N LEU A 290 0.45 20.22 -7.48
CA LEU A 290 -0.67 19.53 -8.14
C LEU A 290 -1.96 20.37 -8.04
N PRO A 291 -2.69 20.56 -9.14
CA PRO A 291 -4.00 21.23 -9.11
C PRO A 291 -5.00 20.49 -8.23
N ALA A 292 -5.91 21.22 -7.57
CA ALA A 292 -6.95 20.63 -6.73
C ALA A 292 -7.85 19.65 -7.51
N SER A 293 -8.08 19.88 -8.80
CA SER A 293 -8.86 18.99 -9.68
C SER A 293 -8.23 17.61 -9.90
N MET A 294 -6.93 17.46 -9.62
CA MET A 294 -6.20 16.20 -9.75
C MET A 294 -6.00 15.48 -8.42
N VAL A 295 -6.55 16.03 -7.34
CA VAL A 295 -6.39 15.50 -5.99
C VAL A 295 -7.76 15.14 -5.43
N SER A 296 -7.93 13.88 -5.03
CA SER A 296 -9.11 13.39 -4.33
C SER A 296 -8.70 12.87 -2.96
N LEU A 297 -9.16 13.55 -1.91
CA LEU A 297 -8.88 13.19 -0.52
C LEU A 297 -10.21 12.89 0.17
N SER A 298 -10.42 11.64 0.55
CA SER A 298 -11.65 11.24 1.26
C SER A 298 -11.75 11.90 2.63
N SER A 299 -12.97 12.31 3.00
CA SER A 299 -13.28 12.76 4.37
C SER A 299 -13.30 11.62 5.39
N ALA A 300 -13.30 10.36 4.94
CA ALA A 300 -13.15 9.17 5.75
C ALA A 300 -11.70 8.65 5.77
N ALA A 301 -10.74 9.41 5.24
CA ALA A 301 -9.32 9.09 5.31
C ALA A 301 -8.67 9.63 6.60
N ASN A 302 -7.48 9.11 6.90
CA ASN A 302 -6.69 9.45 8.08
C ASN A 302 -5.43 10.23 7.68
N TYR A 303 -4.90 11.01 8.62
CA TYR A 303 -3.70 11.82 8.41
C TYR A 303 -2.72 11.68 9.56
N VAL A 304 -1.44 11.55 9.26
CA VAL A 304 -0.36 11.44 10.25
C VAL A 304 0.72 12.48 9.95
N PHE A 305 1.08 13.26 10.96
CA PHE A 305 2.19 14.21 10.91
C PHE A 305 3.33 13.67 11.77
N ASN A 306 4.38 13.15 11.13
CA ASN A 306 5.46 12.37 11.74
C ASN A 306 6.86 12.95 11.49
N GLY A 307 6.95 14.26 11.22
CA GLY A 307 8.21 14.93 10.94
C GLY A 307 9.10 15.15 12.16
N SER A 308 10.28 15.71 11.91
CA SER A 308 11.26 16.13 12.93
C SER A 308 11.39 17.65 13.08
N VAL A 309 10.80 18.41 12.15
CA VAL A 309 10.69 19.87 12.18
C VAL A 309 9.24 20.27 12.40
N ARG A 310 8.97 21.48 12.89
CA ARG A 310 7.59 21.94 13.10
C ARG A 310 6.81 21.85 11.80
N GLN A 311 5.63 21.24 11.84
CA GLN A 311 4.76 21.08 10.67
C GLN A 311 3.52 21.95 10.76
N VAL A 312 2.90 22.22 9.61
CA VAL A 312 1.53 22.73 9.48
C VAL A 312 0.68 21.67 8.80
N THR A 313 -0.60 21.53 9.16
CA THR A 313 -1.46 20.50 8.52
C THR A 313 -1.74 20.77 7.04
N SER A 314 -1.72 22.06 6.66
CA SER A 314 -2.11 22.62 5.36
C SER A 314 -3.62 22.65 5.06
N THR A 315 -4.07 23.71 4.39
CA THR A 315 -5.45 23.85 3.87
C THR A 315 -5.75 22.92 2.70
N ARG A 316 -4.75 22.19 2.20
CA ARG A 316 -4.93 21.09 1.24
C ARG A 316 -5.46 19.82 1.90
N MET A 317 -5.32 19.67 3.23
CA MET A 317 -6.00 18.62 3.98
C MET A 317 -7.52 18.90 3.96
N PRO A 318 -8.40 17.88 3.93
CA PRO A 318 -9.84 18.09 4.07
C PRO A 318 -10.20 18.73 5.42
N SER A 319 -11.27 19.52 5.44
CA SER A 319 -11.83 20.08 6.68
C SER A 319 -12.64 19.07 7.50
N VAL A 320 -12.83 17.85 6.98
CA VAL A 320 -13.42 16.71 7.68
C VAL A 320 -12.51 15.52 7.42
N VAL A 321 -12.04 14.87 8.48
CA VAL A 321 -11.17 13.69 8.42
C VAL A 321 -11.70 12.60 9.35
N ASN A 322 -11.29 11.36 9.15
CA ASN A 322 -11.58 10.28 10.10
C ASN A 322 -10.64 10.41 11.31
N ASP A 323 -9.38 9.99 11.18
CA ASP A 323 -8.37 10.11 12.24
C ASP A 323 -7.31 11.16 11.89
N LEU A 324 -6.82 11.86 12.92
CA LEU A 324 -5.70 12.79 12.83
C LEU A 324 -4.67 12.42 13.89
N THR A 325 -3.44 12.12 13.46
CA THR A 325 -2.34 11.74 14.35
C THR A 325 -1.24 12.79 14.35
N ILE A 326 -0.93 13.27 15.53
CA ILE A 326 0.16 14.20 15.81
C ILE A 326 1.29 13.42 16.48
N ASN A 327 2.32 13.10 15.69
CA ASN A 327 3.48 12.33 16.13
C ASN A 327 4.77 13.06 15.75
N ASN A 328 4.87 14.33 16.14
CA ASN A 328 6.00 15.16 15.79
C ASN A 328 6.45 15.95 17.02
N PRO A 329 7.60 15.62 17.63
CA PRO A 329 8.12 16.31 18.82
C PRO A 329 8.30 17.83 18.66
N ALA A 330 8.53 18.34 17.44
CA ALA A 330 8.65 19.78 17.16
C ALA A 330 7.27 20.51 17.08
N GLY A 331 6.18 19.74 17.15
CA GLY A 331 4.81 20.21 17.15
C GLY A 331 4.21 20.37 15.75
N VAL A 332 2.88 20.45 15.71
CA VAL A 332 2.08 20.56 14.49
C VAL A 332 1.05 21.66 14.67
N VAL A 333 0.93 22.56 13.69
CA VAL A 333 -0.08 23.63 13.70
C VAL A 333 -1.26 23.25 12.83
N LEU A 334 -2.47 23.31 13.39
CA LEU A 334 -3.69 23.18 12.60
C LEU A 334 -3.88 24.41 11.73
N SER A 335 -4.05 24.22 10.42
CA SER A 335 -4.11 25.32 9.45
C SER A 335 -5.52 25.81 9.11
N GLN A 336 -6.56 25.06 9.50
CA GLN A 336 -7.96 25.41 9.26
C GLN A 336 -8.89 24.65 10.22
N PRO A 337 -10.12 25.16 10.47
CA PRO A 337 -11.09 24.42 11.23
C PRO A 337 -11.33 23.04 10.63
N THR A 338 -11.17 22.01 11.47
CA THR A 338 -11.22 20.61 11.02
C THR A 338 -12.11 19.79 11.94
N THR A 339 -13.03 19.02 11.34
CA THR A 339 -13.84 18.03 12.05
C THR A 339 -13.13 16.68 12.03
N ILE A 340 -12.96 16.07 13.19
CA ILE A 340 -12.31 14.76 13.37
C ILE A 340 -13.39 13.78 13.81
N ASN A 341 -13.78 12.87 12.92
CA ASN A 341 -14.89 11.95 13.16
C ASN A 341 -14.50 10.73 14.00
N GLY A 342 -13.24 10.32 13.95
CA GLY A 342 -12.67 9.19 14.68
C GLY A 342 -11.82 9.66 15.86
N VAL A 343 -10.50 9.64 15.71
CA VAL A 343 -9.56 9.90 16.81
C VAL A 343 -8.55 10.98 16.46
N LEU A 344 -8.41 11.96 17.35
CA LEU A 344 -7.22 12.78 17.43
C LEU A 344 -6.19 12.07 18.31
N HIS A 345 -5.17 11.45 17.71
CA HIS A 345 -4.06 10.84 18.42
C HIS A 345 -2.97 11.87 18.69
N LEU A 346 -2.70 12.16 19.96
CA LEU A 346 -1.61 13.03 20.40
C LEU A 346 -0.47 12.16 20.91
N VAL A 347 0.38 11.72 19.99
CA VAL A 347 1.48 10.78 20.26
C VAL A 347 2.72 11.51 20.74
N ALA A 348 3.12 12.58 20.05
CA ALA A 348 4.30 13.36 20.42
C ALA A 348 4.19 14.81 19.98
N GLY A 349 4.73 15.70 20.82
CA GLY A 349 4.78 17.15 20.60
C GLY A 349 3.46 17.87 20.89
N GLU A 350 3.50 19.20 20.71
CA GLU A 350 2.34 20.07 20.89
C GLU A 350 1.53 20.17 19.59
N PHE A 351 0.23 19.93 19.68
CA PHE A 351 -0.74 20.29 18.64
C PHE A 351 -1.26 21.70 18.88
N ASP A 352 -0.85 22.64 18.02
CA ASP A 352 -1.31 24.02 18.06
C ASP A 352 -2.71 24.13 17.43
N ASN A 353 -3.71 23.95 18.28
CA ASN A 353 -5.13 24.08 18.00
C ASN A 353 -5.68 25.47 18.36
N THR A 354 -4.87 26.53 18.19
CA THR A 354 -5.37 27.91 18.26
C THR A 354 -6.47 28.14 17.22
N ILE A 355 -6.35 27.48 16.05
CA ILE A 355 -7.49 27.25 15.16
C ILE A 355 -8.29 26.07 15.74
N PRO A 356 -9.60 26.20 15.97
CA PRO A 356 -10.39 25.18 16.63
C PRO A 356 -10.60 23.96 15.74
N PHE A 357 -10.63 22.78 16.35
CA PHE A 357 -11.16 21.57 15.72
C PHE A 357 -12.50 21.18 16.38
N THR A 358 -13.29 20.40 15.67
CA THR A 358 -14.57 19.84 16.16
C THR A 358 -14.43 18.33 16.23
N LEU A 359 -14.87 17.72 17.33
CA LEU A 359 -15.02 16.28 17.39
C LEU A 359 -16.39 15.91 16.77
N GLY A 360 -16.38 14.98 15.82
CA GLY A 360 -17.62 14.40 15.29
C GLY A 360 -18.35 13.55 16.34
N PRO A 361 -19.51 12.95 16.00
CA PRO A 361 -20.31 12.18 16.96
C PRO A 361 -19.56 11.03 17.67
N ASN A 362 -18.57 10.45 16.98
CA ASN A 362 -17.70 9.38 17.50
C ASN A 362 -16.27 9.89 17.81
N GLY A 363 -16.06 11.20 17.67
CA GLY A 363 -14.79 11.88 17.80
C GLY A 363 -14.27 11.81 19.24
N ARG A 364 -13.02 11.43 19.42
CA ARG A 364 -12.33 11.48 20.72
C ARG A 364 -10.88 11.92 20.58
N VAL A 365 -10.29 12.32 21.70
CA VAL A 365 -8.84 12.60 21.79
C VAL A 365 -8.16 11.47 22.55
N SER A 366 -7.05 10.97 22.03
CA SER A 366 -6.15 10.01 22.69
C SER A 366 -4.85 10.72 23.05
N TYR A 367 -4.47 10.73 24.32
CA TYR A 367 -3.21 11.32 24.80
C TYR A 367 -2.19 10.19 25.03
N GLU A 368 -1.20 10.11 24.14
CA GLU A 368 -0.18 9.05 24.09
C GLU A 368 1.24 9.59 24.31
N GLY A 369 1.36 10.88 24.64
CA GLY A 369 2.62 11.59 24.88
C GLY A 369 2.65 13.02 24.33
N GLY A 370 1.72 13.36 23.43
CA GLY A 370 1.52 14.72 22.92
C GLY A 370 0.53 15.54 23.75
N THR A 371 0.44 16.82 23.43
CA THR A 371 -0.42 17.79 24.14
C THR A 371 -1.22 18.67 23.17
N LEU A 372 -2.29 19.29 23.66
CA LEU A 372 -2.95 20.41 22.99
C LEU A 372 -2.36 21.73 23.50
N LYS A 373 -2.15 22.70 22.61
CA LYS A 373 -1.74 24.05 23.00
C LYS A 373 -2.86 24.80 23.71
N VAL A 374 -4.07 24.74 23.15
CA VAL A 374 -5.30 25.21 23.79
C VAL A 374 -5.97 23.97 24.37
N PRO A 375 -5.93 23.75 25.69
CA PRO A 375 -6.65 22.65 26.31
C PRO A 375 -8.11 22.71 25.85
N LEU A 376 -8.67 21.57 25.45
CA LEU A 376 -10.11 21.51 25.27
C LEU A 376 -10.73 21.99 26.59
N ALA A 377 -11.59 23.01 26.50
CA ALA A 377 -12.46 23.34 27.60
C ALA A 377 -13.13 22.01 27.96
N VAL A 378 -12.83 21.50 29.16
CA VAL A 378 -13.50 20.32 29.65
C VAL A 378 -14.98 20.66 29.55
N ALA A 379 -15.71 19.98 28.68
CA ALA A 379 -17.16 19.94 28.76
C ALA A 379 -17.44 19.24 30.11
N GLY A 380 -17.43 20.04 31.18
CA GLY A 380 -17.22 19.60 32.56
C GLY A 380 -16.51 20.60 33.47
N SER A 381 -16.28 21.84 33.06
CA SER A 381 -16.20 22.99 33.98
C SER A 381 -17.28 24.03 33.71
N GLY A 382 -18.43 23.58 33.20
CA GLY A 382 -19.72 24.09 33.64
C GLY A 382 -20.15 23.19 34.80
N THR A 383 -20.50 23.77 35.93
CA THR A 383 -21.06 23.09 37.10
C THR A 383 -22.45 22.54 36.82
N ASP A 384 -22.63 21.74 35.77
CA ASP A 384 -23.83 20.90 35.65
C ASP A 384 -23.50 19.57 36.32
N VAL A 385 -23.39 19.66 37.65
CA VAL A 385 -23.55 18.48 38.51
C VAL A 385 -24.82 17.80 38.02
N PRO A 386 -24.77 16.53 37.56
CA PRO A 386 -25.98 15.85 37.11
C PRO A 386 -27.08 16.04 38.13
N SER A 387 -28.29 16.42 37.71
CA SER A 387 -29.40 16.62 38.65
C SER A 387 -29.90 15.30 39.25
N GLU A 388 -29.56 14.17 38.62
CA GLU A 388 -30.04 12.84 38.98
C GLU A 388 -28.96 11.76 38.83
N PHE A 389 -29.18 10.66 39.55
CA PHE A 389 -28.45 9.42 39.33
C PHE A 389 -28.92 8.75 38.03
N ALA A 390 -27.99 8.26 37.20
CA ALA A 390 -28.36 7.53 36.00
C ALA A 390 -27.36 6.42 35.67
N LEU A 391 -27.85 5.27 35.21
CA LEU A 391 -27.07 4.26 34.47
C LEU A 391 -27.49 4.31 33.02
N LEU A 392 -26.57 4.66 32.13
CA LEU A 392 -26.84 4.77 30.70
C LEU A 392 -26.68 3.41 30.03
N GLN A 393 -27.31 3.26 28.86
CA GLN A 393 -27.11 2.08 28.03
C GLN A 393 -25.64 1.98 27.61
N ASN A 394 -25.05 0.78 27.69
CA ASN A 394 -23.70 0.53 27.20
C ASN A 394 -23.62 0.75 25.68
N TYR A 395 -22.46 1.16 25.18
CA TYR A 395 -22.22 1.33 23.75
C TYR A 395 -20.86 0.75 23.35
N PRO A 396 -20.78 -0.07 22.28
CA PRO A 396 -21.90 -0.57 21.48
C PRO A 396 -22.81 -1.54 22.27
N ASN A 397 -24.06 -1.74 21.83
CA ASN A 397 -24.97 -2.79 22.30
C ASN A 397 -25.94 -3.21 21.17
N PRO A 398 -25.82 -4.42 20.59
CA PRO A 398 -24.89 -5.48 20.96
C PRO A 398 -23.41 -5.11 20.77
N PHE A 399 -22.50 -5.78 21.48
CA PHE A 399 -21.06 -5.54 21.41
C PHE A 399 -20.28 -6.83 21.14
N ASN A 400 -19.09 -6.69 20.55
CA ASN A 400 -18.12 -7.77 20.38
C ASN A 400 -16.88 -7.51 21.26
N ALA A 401 -16.61 -8.43 22.19
CA ALA A 401 -15.53 -8.43 23.18
C ALA A 401 -15.49 -7.26 24.18
N SER A 402 -15.75 -6.01 23.78
CA SER A 402 -15.68 -4.85 24.67
C SER A 402 -16.81 -3.85 24.45
N THR A 403 -17.21 -3.16 25.53
CA THR A 403 -18.24 -2.11 25.51
C THR A 403 -17.95 -1.05 26.56
N THR A 404 -18.51 0.14 26.39
CA THR A 404 -18.36 1.26 27.32
C THR A 404 -19.66 1.48 28.08
N ILE A 405 -19.57 1.55 29.41
CA ILE A 405 -20.68 1.79 30.33
C ILE A 405 -20.51 3.19 30.93
N ARG A 406 -21.60 3.99 30.92
CA ARG A 406 -21.62 5.35 31.47
C ARG A 406 -22.64 5.47 32.59
N TYR A 407 -22.34 6.26 33.61
CA TYR A 407 -23.26 6.57 34.71
C TYR A 407 -23.04 7.98 35.26
N ARG A 408 -24.08 8.55 35.89
CA ARG A 408 -24.10 9.90 36.45
C ARG A 408 -24.35 9.87 37.95
N LEU A 409 -23.65 10.73 38.69
CA LEU A 409 -23.79 10.92 40.13
C LEU A 409 -24.07 12.40 40.42
N PRO A 410 -25.19 12.76 41.09
CA PRO A 410 -25.48 14.11 41.54
C PRO A 410 -24.76 14.50 42.85
N ALA A 411 -24.15 13.53 43.55
CA ALA A 411 -23.56 13.73 44.86
C ALA A 411 -22.42 12.74 45.14
N ASN A 412 -21.64 13.02 46.19
CA ASN A 412 -20.57 12.15 46.66
C ASN A 412 -21.13 10.88 47.32
N VAL A 413 -20.90 9.71 46.74
CA VAL A 413 -21.51 8.44 47.18
C VAL A 413 -20.60 7.23 46.93
N GLN A 414 -20.78 6.15 47.70
CA GLN A 414 -20.19 4.85 47.38
C GLN A 414 -20.89 4.26 46.16
N VAL A 415 -20.12 3.94 45.12
CA VAL A 415 -20.61 3.33 43.88
C VAL A 415 -20.12 1.90 43.77
N VAL A 416 -21.05 0.99 43.51
CA VAL A 416 -20.78 -0.41 43.16
C VAL A 416 -21.39 -0.69 41.79
N LEU A 417 -20.56 -1.00 40.80
CA LEU A 417 -20.97 -1.34 39.43
C LEU A 417 -20.55 -2.77 39.13
N LYS A 418 -21.52 -3.65 38.87
CA LYS A 418 -21.31 -5.09 38.67
C LYS A 418 -22.05 -5.59 37.44
N VAL A 419 -21.54 -6.65 36.84
CA VAL A 419 -22.17 -7.34 35.71
C VAL A 419 -22.59 -8.74 36.12
N TYR A 420 -23.77 -9.16 35.68
CA TYR A 420 -24.38 -10.46 35.98
C TYR A 420 -24.77 -11.18 34.69
N ASP A 421 -24.74 -12.50 34.70
CA ASP A 421 -25.35 -13.33 33.64
C ASP A 421 -26.87 -13.52 33.85
N VAL A 422 -27.54 -14.21 32.93
CA VAL A 422 -29.01 -14.43 32.96
C VAL A 422 -29.48 -15.23 34.18
N THR A 423 -28.59 -15.94 34.87
CA THR A 423 -28.92 -16.71 36.08
C THR A 423 -28.82 -15.85 37.36
N GLY A 424 -28.35 -14.61 37.24
CA GLY A 424 -28.09 -13.72 38.37
C GLY A 424 -26.72 -13.95 39.02
N ARG A 425 -25.85 -14.75 38.41
CA ARG A 425 -24.46 -14.91 38.88
C ARG A 425 -23.64 -13.69 38.48
N GLU A 426 -22.90 -13.14 39.44
CA GLU A 426 -21.94 -12.06 39.21
C GLU A 426 -20.77 -12.58 38.35
N VAL A 427 -20.49 -11.89 37.24
CA VAL A 427 -19.40 -12.23 36.32
C VAL A 427 -18.28 -11.18 36.31
N SER A 428 -18.53 -9.97 36.82
CA SER A 428 -17.51 -8.93 36.92
C SER A 428 -17.91 -7.82 37.91
N GLU A 429 -16.95 -7.34 38.69
CA GLU A 429 -17.03 -6.09 39.46
C GLU A 429 -16.19 -5.03 38.74
N LEU A 430 -16.84 -3.96 38.26
CA LEU A 430 -16.21 -2.93 37.44
C LEU A 430 -15.78 -1.71 38.28
N VAL A 431 -16.56 -1.38 39.31
CA VAL A 431 -16.33 -0.24 40.21
C VAL A 431 -16.80 -0.61 41.60
N ASN A 432 -16.01 -0.29 42.62
CA ASN A 432 -16.40 -0.39 44.03
C ASN A 432 -15.65 0.67 44.85
N THR A 433 -16.05 1.94 44.70
CA THR A 433 -15.33 3.05 45.34
C THR A 433 -16.25 4.26 45.56
N LYS A 434 -15.81 5.16 46.44
CA LYS A 434 -16.49 6.43 46.71
C LYS A 434 -16.12 7.44 45.63
N GLN A 435 -17.13 8.02 44.98
CA GLN A 435 -16.95 8.97 43.88
C GLN A 435 -17.76 10.23 44.13
N GLY A 436 -17.18 11.39 43.78
CA GLY A 436 -17.86 12.69 43.82
C GLY A 436 -18.93 12.84 42.73
N PRO A 437 -19.67 13.97 42.73
CA PRO A 437 -20.62 14.27 41.66
C PRO A 437 -19.93 14.35 40.28
N GLY A 438 -20.55 13.81 39.24
CA GLY A 438 -20.02 13.81 37.88
C GLY A 438 -20.61 12.73 36.97
N GLU A 439 -20.23 12.75 35.70
CA GLU A 439 -20.46 11.65 34.76
C GLU A 439 -19.19 10.80 34.63
N PHE A 440 -19.34 9.48 34.71
CA PHE A 440 -18.26 8.51 34.75
C PHE A 440 -18.39 7.51 33.61
N THR A 441 -17.25 7.06 33.10
CA THR A 441 -17.16 6.12 31.98
C THR A 441 -16.25 4.97 32.37
N VAL A 442 -16.68 3.73 32.10
CA VAL A 442 -15.93 2.51 32.40
C VAL A 442 -16.00 1.56 31.20
N SER A 443 -14.85 1.07 30.76
CA SER A 443 -14.77 0.04 29.72
C SER A 443 -14.89 -1.35 30.34
N TRP A 444 -15.72 -2.21 29.76
CA TRP A 444 -15.83 -3.61 30.15
C TRP A 444 -15.36 -4.52 29.01
N ASN A 445 -14.39 -5.39 29.31
CA ASN A 445 -13.92 -6.44 28.41
C ASN A 445 -14.53 -7.78 28.86
N ALA A 446 -15.24 -8.42 27.93
CA ALA A 446 -15.93 -9.69 28.07
C ALA A 446 -15.39 -10.75 27.08
N SER A 447 -14.13 -10.62 26.64
CA SER A 447 -13.48 -11.55 25.71
C SER A 447 -13.56 -13.01 26.17
N ASP A 448 -13.58 -13.26 27.47
CA ASP A 448 -13.55 -14.60 28.06
C ASP A 448 -14.95 -15.14 28.37
N LEU A 449 -16.01 -14.39 28.02
CA LEU A 449 -17.40 -14.76 28.28
C LEU A 449 -18.11 -15.22 26.99
N PRO A 450 -19.06 -16.18 27.07
CA PRO A 450 -19.82 -16.62 25.89
C PRO A 450 -20.78 -15.53 25.39
N SER A 451 -21.13 -15.58 24.09
CA SER A 451 -22.19 -14.73 23.53
C SER A 451 -23.49 -14.96 24.28
N GLY A 452 -24.22 -13.88 24.56
CA GLY A 452 -25.42 -13.95 25.39
C GLY A 452 -25.85 -12.62 25.97
N ILE A 453 -26.85 -12.68 26.84
CA ILE A 453 -27.41 -11.51 27.53
C ILE A 453 -26.73 -11.39 28.89
N TYR A 454 -26.34 -10.16 29.22
CA TYR A 454 -25.76 -9.78 30.50
C TYR A 454 -26.50 -8.57 31.08
N TYR A 455 -26.41 -8.38 32.39
CA TYR A 455 -27.04 -7.27 33.08
C TYR A 455 -25.99 -6.48 33.86
N CYS A 456 -25.81 -5.20 33.52
CA CYS A 456 -25.01 -4.28 34.31
C CYS A 456 -25.91 -3.65 35.37
N ARG A 457 -25.51 -3.71 36.64
CA ARG A 457 -26.22 -3.11 37.77
C ARG A 457 -25.30 -2.11 38.46
N ILE A 458 -25.82 -0.91 38.71
CA ILE A 458 -25.21 0.08 39.59
C ILE A 458 -25.98 0.14 40.91
N THR A 459 -25.26 0.29 42.00
CA THR A 459 -25.78 0.72 43.30
C THR A 459 -24.96 1.91 43.78
N ALA A 460 -25.64 3.05 44.00
CA ALA A 460 -25.05 4.32 44.39
C ALA A 460 -25.91 4.95 45.50
N GLY A 461 -25.57 4.66 46.76
CA GLY A 461 -26.43 5.04 47.90
C GLY A 461 -27.80 4.35 47.80
N ASN A 462 -28.88 5.13 47.77
CA ASN A 462 -30.25 4.61 47.60
C ASN A 462 -30.63 4.35 46.13
N PHE A 463 -29.81 4.79 45.17
CA PHE A 463 -30.07 4.56 43.75
C PHE A 463 -29.61 3.16 43.34
N THR A 464 -30.49 2.41 42.67
CA THR A 464 -30.14 1.18 41.98
C THR A 464 -30.77 1.17 40.60
N ALA A 465 -29.97 0.87 39.58
CA ALA A 465 -30.43 0.73 38.21
C ALA A 465 -29.75 -0.45 37.53
N MET A 466 -30.40 -1.01 36.50
CA MET A 466 -29.90 -2.15 35.74
C MET A 466 -30.11 -1.93 34.23
N LYS A 467 -29.13 -2.33 33.42
CA LYS A 467 -29.18 -2.28 31.95
C LYS A 467 -28.82 -3.62 31.35
N LYS A 468 -29.66 -4.06 30.40
CA LYS A 468 -29.43 -5.27 29.59
C LYS A 468 -28.36 -4.99 28.53
N MET A 469 -27.38 -5.87 28.43
CA MET A 469 -26.28 -5.84 27.45
C MET A 469 -26.30 -7.14 26.66
N ILE A 470 -25.96 -7.07 25.36
CA ILE A 470 -25.97 -8.22 24.45
C ILE A 470 -24.55 -8.37 23.90
N LEU A 471 -23.87 -9.44 24.27
CA LEU A 471 -22.57 -9.81 23.73
C LEU A 471 -22.79 -10.72 22.51
N MET A 472 -22.28 -10.32 21.35
CA MET A 472 -22.24 -11.12 20.13
C MET A 472 -20.79 -11.30 19.70
N LYS A 473 -20.36 -12.55 19.51
CA LYS A 473 -19.03 -12.89 19.01
C LYS A 473 -19.14 -13.35 17.58
#